data_AF-A0A5Y5LX22-F1
#
_entry.id   AF-A0A5Y5LX22-F1
#
_cell.length_a   1.000
_cell.length_b   1.000
_cell.length_c   1.000
_cell.angle_alpha   90.00
_cell.angle_beta   90.00
_cell.angle_gamma   90.00
#
_symmetry.space_group_name_H-M   'P 1'
#
loop_
_entity.id
_entity.type
_entity.pdbx_description
1 polymer ?
#
loop_
_entity_poly.entity_id
_entity_poly.type
_entity_poly.pdbx_seq_one_letter_code
_entity_poly.pdbx_strand_id
1 'polypeptide(L)'
;MRKILLQIFIFSVLFIVTFAINRILMQNSFIPTGLISDKNEIFLMYLLGVFHDIRFLSAAFLPFLLCGFLSLIFSNIKINNKLVIYSKNFYFIFSSVYIIVLSCLCIGFSYAKYYYYEIYKTKFDIFMFTLKDDNTKTILSIIYHDYPILKILALMLIFGVFVFFLNLKILNLKLKSVNLRL
;
A
#
# COMPACT_ATOMS: atom_id res chain seq x y z
N MET A 1 -2.07 2.74 21.38
CA MET A 1 -2.30 1.46 20.68
C MET A 1 -3.58 1.39 19.82
N ARG A 2 -4.81 1.57 20.36
CA ARG A 2 -6.07 1.30 19.61
C ARG A 2 -6.21 2.04 18.28
N LYS A 3 -5.85 3.33 18.24
CA LYS A 3 -5.86 4.15 17.01
C LYS A 3 -4.91 3.60 15.94
N ILE A 4 -3.74 3.13 16.36
CA ILE A 4 -2.70 2.58 15.49
C ILE A 4 -3.17 1.26 14.87
N LEU A 5 -3.81 0.39 15.66
CA LEU A 5 -4.38 -0.86 15.14
C LEU A 5 -5.52 -0.59 14.13
N LEU A 6 -6.40 0.36 14.45
CA LEU A 6 -7.49 0.76 13.55
C LEU A 6 -6.94 1.37 12.25
N GLN A 7 -5.87 2.14 12.35
CA GLN A 7 -5.16 2.69 11.20
C GLN A 7 -4.58 1.58 10.31
N ILE A 8 -3.85 0.62 10.90
CA ILE A 8 -3.31 -0.53 10.17
C ILE A 8 -4.43 -1.30 9.46
N PHE A 9 -5.54 -1.57 10.16
CA PHE A 9 -6.67 -2.31 9.61
C PHE A 9 -7.35 -1.58 8.45
N ILE A 10 -7.64 -0.29 8.59
CA ILE A 10 -8.33 0.46 7.53
C ILE A 10 -7.44 0.60 6.30
N PHE A 11 -6.15 0.94 6.48
CA PHE A 11 -5.24 1.09 5.35
C PHE A 11 -4.87 -0.25 4.71
N SER A 12 -4.81 -1.36 5.46
CA SER A 12 -4.60 -2.67 4.86
C SER A 12 -5.76 -3.08 3.96
N VAL A 13 -7.01 -2.92 4.42
CA VAL A 13 -8.20 -3.19 3.60
C VAL A 13 -8.22 -2.30 2.36
N LEU A 14 -7.95 -1.00 2.53
CA LEU A 14 -7.91 -0.04 1.43
C LEU A 14 -6.87 -0.43 0.37
N PHE A 15 -5.65 -0.80 0.77
CA PHE A 15 -4.62 -1.20 -0.19
C PHE A 15 -4.91 -2.56 -0.84
N ILE A 16 -5.46 -3.53 -0.10
CA ILE A 16 -5.91 -4.82 -0.69
C ILE A 16 -6.96 -4.56 -1.77
N VAL A 17 -7.91 -3.66 -1.54
CA VAL A 17 -8.92 -3.29 -2.54
C VAL A 17 -8.25 -2.67 -3.77
N THR A 18 -7.26 -1.78 -3.60
CA THR A 18 -6.55 -1.22 -4.76
C THR A 18 -5.81 -2.27 -5.58
N PHE A 19 -5.15 -3.25 -4.93
CA PHE A 19 -4.48 -4.34 -5.62
C PHE A 19 -5.48 -5.30 -6.29
N ALA A 20 -6.63 -5.53 -5.67
CA ALA A 20 -7.71 -6.32 -6.26
C ALA A 20 -8.29 -5.65 -7.52
N ILE A 21 -8.51 -4.34 -7.49
CA ILE A 21 -8.94 -3.57 -8.68
C ILE A 21 -7.91 -3.73 -9.80
N ASN A 22 -6.62 -3.54 -9.51
CA ASN A 22 -5.57 -3.75 -10.51
C ASN A 22 -5.57 -5.18 -11.07
N ARG A 23 -5.78 -6.18 -10.23
CA ARG A 23 -5.88 -7.59 -10.66
C ARG A 23 -7.07 -7.84 -11.58
N ILE A 24 -8.23 -7.25 -11.28
CA ILE A 24 -9.42 -7.32 -12.15
C ILE A 24 -9.14 -6.67 -13.51
N LEU A 25 -8.49 -5.49 -13.51
CA LEU A 25 -8.09 -4.82 -14.75
C LEU A 25 -7.14 -5.69 -15.57
N MET A 26 -6.12 -6.28 -14.95
CA MET A 26 -5.19 -7.18 -15.64
C MET A 26 -5.90 -8.43 -16.20
N GLN A 27 -6.82 -9.02 -15.45
CA GLN A 27 -7.60 -10.16 -15.95
C GLN A 27 -8.38 -9.79 -17.21
N ASN A 28 -9.11 -8.68 -17.18
CA ASN A 28 -9.95 -8.28 -18.30
C ASN A 28 -9.14 -7.90 -19.54
N SER A 29 -7.94 -7.34 -19.36
CA SER A 29 -7.09 -6.91 -20.47
C SER A 29 -6.26 -8.04 -21.08
N PHE A 30 -5.85 -9.04 -20.29
CA PHE A 30 -4.85 -10.01 -20.72
C PHE A 30 -5.30 -11.46 -20.76
N ILE A 31 -6.42 -11.82 -20.12
CA ILE A 31 -6.91 -13.21 -20.11
C ILE A 31 -8.06 -13.34 -21.13
N PRO A 32 -7.86 -14.04 -22.25
CA PRO A 32 -8.92 -14.30 -23.21
C PRO A 32 -10.06 -15.10 -22.57
N THR A 33 -11.30 -14.70 -22.83
CA THR A 33 -12.50 -15.32 -22.24
C THR A 33 -12.65 -16.81 -22.58
N GLY A 34 -12.02 -17.29 -23.66
CA GLY A 34 -12.03 -18.70 -24.08
C GLY A 34 -11.02 -19.61 -23.38
N LEU A 35 -10.09 -19.08 -22.58
CA LEU A 35 -9.11 -19.87 -21.82
C LEU A 35 -9.54 -20.14 -20.38
N ILE A 36 -10.71 -19.63 -19.99
CA ILE A 36 -11.29 -19.83 -18.66
C ILE A 36 -12.00 -21.18 -18.66
N SER A 37 -11.22 -22.26 -18.62
CA SER A 37 -11.76 -23.63 -18.57
C SER A 37 -12.36 -23.93 -17.20
N ASP A 38 -11.69 -23.52 -16.12
CA ASP A 38 -12.09 -23.84 -14.75
C ASP A 38 -12.23 -22.62 -13.85
N LYS A 39 -13.43 -22.46 -13.26
CA LYS A 39 -13.72 -21.41 -12.26
C LYS A 39 -12.81 -21.51 -11.02
N ASN A 40 -12.33 -22.72 -10.71
CA ASN A 40 -11.46 -22.98 -9.58
C ASN A 40 -10.06 -22.36 -9.75
N GLU A 41 -9.52 -22.32 -10.97
CA GLU A 41 -8.21 -21.73 -11.24
C GLU A 41 -8.23 -20.22 -11.07
N ILE A 42 -9.30 -19.56 -11.51
CA ILE A 42 -9.51 -18.13 -11.27
C ILE A 42 -9.60 -17.85 -9.77
N PHE A 43 -10.41 -18.63 -9.04
CA PHE A 43 -10.51 -18.46 -7.60
C PHE A 43 -9.15 -18.60 -6.91
N LEU A 44 -8.38 -19.63 -7.29
CA LEU A 44 -7.04 -19.85 -6.77
C LEU A 44 -6.09 -18.69 -7.10
N MET A 45 -6.15 -18.13 -8.32
CA MET A 45 -5.36 -16.96 -8.72
C MET A 45 -5.65 -15.74 -7.83
N TYR A 46 -6.93 -15.47 -7.54
CA TYR A 46 -7.30 -14.36 -6.67
C TYR A 46 -6.87 -14.61 -5.22
N LEU A 47 -7.06 -15.82 -4.72
CA LEU A 47 -6.69 -16.23 -3.36
C LEU A 47 -5.18 -16.09 -3.14
N LEU A 48 -4.37 -16.66 -4.04
CA LEU A 48 -2.90 -16.53 -4.00
C LEU A 48 -2.46 -15.07 -4.12
N GLY A 49 -3.14 -14.28 -4.96
CA GLY A 49 -2.89 -12.85 -5.07
C GLY A 49 -3.14 -12.11 -3.76
N VAL A 50 -4.27 -12.34 -3.09
CA VAL A 50 -4.58 -11.73 -1.79
C VAL A 50 -3.56 -12.15 -0.72
N PHE A 51 -3.13 -13.41 -0.70
CA PHE A 51 -2.08 -13.85 0.23
C PHE A 51 -0.77 -13.09 0.04
N HIS A 52 -0.37 -12.88 -1.21
CA HIS A 52 0.81 -12.08 -1.52
C HIS A 52 0.65 -10.62 -1.04
N ASP A 53 -0.52 -10.02 -1.29
CA ASP A 53 -0.82 -8.65 -0.87
C ASP A 53 -0.76 -8.50 0.66
N ILE A 54 -1.35 -9.45 1.40
CA ILE A 54 -1.32 -9.47 2.87
C ILE A 54 0.11 -9.60 3.38
N ARG A 55 0.93 -10.48 2.78
CA ARG A 55 2.34 -10.65 3.17
C ARG A 55 3.11 -9.34 2.95
N PHE A 56 2.95 -8.70 1.81
CA PHE A 56 3.59 -7.41 1.53
C PHE A 56 3.15 -6.32 2.54
N LEU A 57 1.84 -6.19 2.77
CA LEU A 57 1.29 -5.19 3.69
C LEU A 57 1.69 -5.46 5.15
N SER A 58 1.81 -6.72 5.56
CA SER A 58 2.28 -7.06 6.92
C SER A 58 3.71 -6.56 7.17
N ALA A 59 4.59 -6.63 6.17
CA ALA A 59 5.94 -6.09 6.26
C ALA A 59 5.91 -4.56 6.25
N ALA A 60 5.08 -3.95 5.40
CA ALA A 60 4.94 -2.50 5.32
C ALA A 60 4.37 -1.86 6.60
N PHE A 61 3.44 -2.52 7.31
CA PHE A 61 2.86 -1.97 8.55
C PHE A 61 3.64 -2.30 9.83
N LEU A 62 4.74 -3.04 9.73
CA LEU A 62 5.57 -3.41 10.88
C LEU A 62 6.11 -2.19 11.67
N PRO A 63 6.56 -1.08 11.04
CA PRO A 63 6.95 0.13 11.77
C PRO A 63 5.83 0.75 12.61
N PHE A 64 4.58 0.65 12.15
CA PHE A 64 3.42 1.13 12.91
C PHE A 64 3.11 0.23 14.09
N LEU A 65 3.21 -1.09 13.89
CA LEU A 65 3.06 -2.06 14.97
C LEU A 65 4.10 -1.82 16.08
N LEU A 66 5.36 -1.56 15.71
CA LEU A 66 6.43 -1.20 16.64
C LEU A 66 6.10 0.07 17.43
N CYS A 67 5.64 1.14 16.78
CA CYS A 67 5.15 2.34 17.48
C CYS A 67 4.01 2.02 18.47
N GLY A 68 3.13 1.08 18.09
CA GLY A 68 2.06 0.57 18.95
C GLY A 68 2.57 -0.10 20.22
N PHE A 69 3.59 -0.94 20.11
CA PHE A 69 4.23 -1.62 21.25
C PHE A 69 5.04 -0.65 22.12
N LEU A 70 5.83 0.24 21.53
CA LEU A 70 6.54 1.27 22.28
C LEU A 70 5.57 2.11 23.11
N SER A 71 4.44 2.52 22.51
CA SER A 71 3.39 3.25 23.24
C SER A 71 2.83 2.50 24.46
N LEU A 72 2.81 1.17 24.46
CA LEU A 72 2.39 0.38 25.62
C LEU A 72 3.47 0.33 26.70
N ILE A 73 4.72 0.04 26.31
CA ILE A 73 5.85 -0.06 27.24
C ILE A 73 6.03 1.25 28.00
N PHE A 74 6.03 2.38 27.27
CA PHE A 74 6.19 3.70 27.86
C PHE A 74 4.94 4.20 28.61
N SER A 75 3.77 3.57 28.44
CA SER A 75 2.56 3.93 29.20
C SER A 75 2.66 3.56 30.69
N ASN A 76 3.47 2.54 31.04
CA ASN A 76 3.66 2.12 32.43
C ASN A 76 4.72 2.95 33.17
N ILE A 77 5.49 3.77 32.45
CA ILE A 77 6.53 4.61 33.02
C ILE A 77 5.92 6.00 33.27
N LYS A 78 6.08 6.54 34.48
CA LYS A 78 5.67 7.93 34.81
C LYS A 78 6.57 8.91 34.06
N ILE A 79 6.21 9.22 32.82
CA ILE A 79 6.94 10.14 31.94
C ILE A 79 6.39 11.56 32.11
N ASN A 80 7.28 12.56 32.01
CA ASN A 80 6.90 13.97 32.04
C ASN A 80 5.83 14.30 30.97
N ASN A 81 4.76 15.00 31.37
CA ASN A 81 3.64 15.37 30.49
C ASN A 81 4.09 16.10 29.21
N LYS A 82 5.17 16.90 29.25
CA LYS A 82 5.73 17.55 28.06
C LYS A 82 6.22 16.53 27.02
N LEU A 83 6.94 15.49 27.43
CA LEU A 83 7.47 14.45 26.53
C LEU A 83 6.36 13.64 25.85
N VAL A 84 5.25 13.40 26.55
CA VAL A 84 4.08 12.70 26.00
C VAL A 84 3.40 13.52 24.88
N ILE A 85 3.36 14.84 25.02
CA ILE A 85 2.80 15.73 23.99
C ILE A 85 3.71 15.75 22.75
N TYR A 86 5.03 15.87 22.94
CA TYR A 86 5.99 15.83 21.84
C TYR A 86 5.97 14.51 21.07
N SER A 87 5.93 13.36 21.78
CA SER A 87 5.90 12.04 21.12
C SER A 87 4.62 11.83 20.32
N LYS A 88 3.49 12.35 20.80
CA LYS A 88 2.21 12.30 20.07
C LYS A 88 2.24 13.16 18.80
N ASN A 89 2.79 14.36 18.86
CA ASN A 89 2.93 15.22 17.68
C ASN A 89 3.91 14.62 16.67
N PHE A 90 5.01 14.06 17.14
CA PHE A 90 5.97 13.36 16.28
C PHE A 90 5.33 12.16 15.57
N TYR A 91 4.60 11.32 16.31
CA TYR A 91 3.87 10.19 15.73
C TYR A 91 2.85 10.65 14.69
N PHE A 92 2.12 11.73 14.95
CA PHE A 92 1.14 12.27 14.01
C PHE A 92 1.76 12.66 12.66
N ILE A 93 2.90 13.37 12.69
CA ILE A 93 3.63 13.77 11.48
C ILE A 93 4.20 12.54 10.78
N PHE A 94 4.92 11.69 11.52
CA PHE A 94 5.56 10.48 10.99
C PHE A 94 4.54 9.55 10.32
N SER A 95 3.45 9.25 11.02
CA SER A 95 2.35 8.44 10.54
C SER A 95 1.77 8.98 9.23
N SER A 96 1.53 10.29 9.16
CA SER A 96 0.96 10.93 7.96
C SER A 96 1.89 10.85 6.76
N VAL A 97 3.17 11.20 6.94
CA VAL A 97 4.17 11.11 5.86
C VAL A 97 4.33 9.66 5.39
N TYR A 98 4.41 8.72 6.33
CA TYR A 98 4.61 7.31 6.02
C TYR A 98 3.51 6.71 5.16
N ILE A 99 2.23 6.97 5.48
CA ILE A 99 1.13 6.40 4.68
C ILE A 99 1.04 7.06 3.30
N ILE A 100 1.35 8.36 3.18
CA ILE A 100 1.41 9.02 1.87
C ILE A 100 2.45 8.32 0.99
N VAL A 101 3.67 8.12 1.51
CA VAL A 101 4.73 7.41 0.80
C VAL A 101 4.31 5.98 0.46
N LEU A 102 3.72 5.26 1.41
CA LEU A 102 3.25 3.90 1.17
C LEU A 102 2.15 3.84 0.09
N SER A 103 1.21 4.78 0.10
CA SER A 103 0.14 4.86 -0.89
C SER A 103 0.69 5.15 -2.30
N CYS A 104 1.69 6.03 -2.39
CA CYS A 104 2.41 6.35 -3.61
C CYS A 104 3.10 5.10 -4.16
N LEU A 105 3.79 4.34 -3.31
CA LEU A 105 4.41 3.07 -3.68
C LEU A 105 3.36 2.02 -4.12
N CYS A 106 2.26 1.84 -3.40
CA CYS A 106 1.22 0.87 -3.76
C CYS A 106 0.63 1.14 -5.14
N ILE A 107 0.31 2.41 -5.45
CA ILE A 107 -0.19 2.79 -6.78
C ILE A 107 0.91 2.64 -7.84
N GLY A 108 2.10 3.17 -7.57
CA GLY A 108 3.23 3.12 -8.50
C GLY A 108 3.57 1.69 -8.90
N PHE A 109 3.69 0.78 -7.94
CA PHE A 109 3.95 -0.64 -8.21
C PHE A 109 2.78 -1.32 -8.92
N SER A 110 1.53 -0.94 -8.62
CA SER A 110 0.36 -1.50 -9.33
C SER A 110 0.39 -1.16 -10.81
N TYR A 111 0.68 0.09 -11.15
CA TYR A 111 0.84 0.53 -12.53
C TYR A 111 2.06 -0.08 -13.21
N ALA A 112 3.20 -0.06 -12.54
CA ALA A 112 4.42 -0.67 -13.05
C ALA A 112 4.17 -2.15 -13.37
N LYS A 113 3.45 -2.89 -12.51
CA LYS A 113 3.09 -4.29 -12.73
C LYS A 113 2.18 -4.48 -13.94
N TYR A 114 1.17 -3.62 -14.10
CA TYR A 114 0.26 -3.70 -15.23
C TYR A 114 1.01 -3.53 -16.56
N TYR A 115 1.77 -2.45 -16.70
CA TYR A 115 2.47 -2.13 -17.96
C TYR A 115 3.68 -3.03 -18.21
N TYR A 116 4.38 -3.46 -17.17
CA TYR A 116 5.44 -4.45 -17.33
C TYR A 116 4.89 -5.75 -17.91
N TYR A 117 3.75 -6.22 -17.40
CA TYR A 117 3.10 -7.41 -17.94
C TYR A 117 2.55 -7.17 -19.34
N GLU A 118 2.10 -5.96 -19.67
CA GLU A 118 1.66 -5.61 -21.02
C GLU A 118 2.76 -5.83 -22.07
N ILE A 119 3.98 -5.35 -21.79
CA ILE A 119 5.13 -5.42 -22.69
C ILE A 119 5.72 -6.83 -22.73
N TYR A 120 6.05 -7.38 -21.55
CA TYR A 120 6.90 -8.57 -21.46
C TYR A 120 6.11 -9.87 -21.28
N LYS A 121 4.82 -9.80 -20.95
CA LYS A 121 3.96 -10.96 -20.61
C LYS A 121 4.54 -11.87 -19.52
N THR A 122 5.47 -11.34 -18.73
CA THR A 122 6.15 -12.01 -17.63
C THR A 122 5.94 -11.25 -16.32
N LYS A 123 6.16 -11.94 -15.21
CA LYS A 123 6.18 -11.31 -13.88
C LYS A 123 7.47 -10.50 -13.71
N PHE A 124 7.46 -9.55 -12.77
CA PHE A 124 8.68 -8.86 -12.37
C PHE A 124 9.72 -9.86 -11.88
N ASP A 125 10.79 -10.01 -12.65
CA ASP A 125 11.92 -10.89 -12.36
C ASP A 125 13.25 -10.16 -12.59
N ILE A 126 14.36 -10.82 -12.24
CA ILE A 126 15.73 -10.30 -12.36
C ILE A 126 16.05 -9.82 -13.79
N PHE A 127 15.37 -10.37 -14.80
CA PHE A 127 15.46 -9.95 -16.21
C PHE A 127 15.09 -8.48 -16.45
N MET A 128 14.32 -7.85 -15.57
CA MET A 128 14.09 -6.40 -15.63
C MET A 128 15.39 -5.61 -15.52
N PHE A 129 16.36 -6.10 -14.75
CA PHE A 129 17.64 -5.43 -14.58
C PHE A 129 18.58 -5.60 -15.77
N THR A 130 18.38 -6.62 -16.61
CA THR A 130 19.11 -6.77 -17.89
C THR A 130 18.74 -5.66 -18.89
N LEU A 131 17.50 -5.16 -18.85
CA LEU A 131 17.06 -4.02 -19.68
C LEU A 131 17.74 -2.68 -19.30
N LYS A 132 18.39 -2.62 -18.12
CA LYS A 132 19.15 -1.44 -17.69
C LYS A 132 20.45 -1.29 -18.48
N ASP A 133 20.96 -2.38 -19.05
CA ASP A 133 22.25 -2.38 -19.75
C ASP A 133 22.11 -1.99 -21.24
N ASP A 134 20.91 -2.11 -21.82
CA ASP A 134 20.60 -1.67 -23.18
C ASP A 134 19.92 -0.29 -23.20
N ASN A 135 20.58 0.71 -23.80
CA ASN A 135 20.01 1.99 -24.26
C ASN A 135 18.87 2.57 -23.40
N THR A 136 19.11 2.73 -22.10
CA THR A 136 18.15 3.24 -21.10
C THR A 136 17.43 4.52 -21.48
N LYS A 137 18.12 5.43 -22.20
CA LYS A 137 17.54 6.69 -22.69
C LYS A 137 16.39 6.45 -23.67
N THR A 138 16.54 5.49 -24.57
CA THR A 138 15.54 5.15 -25.58
C THR A 138 14.33 4.47 -24.93
N ILE A 139 14.57 3.57 -23.97
CA ILE A 139 13.50 2.94 -23.19
C ILE A 139 12.71 3.98 -22.40
N LEU A 140 13.39 4.95 -21.77
CA LEU A 140 12.73 6.02 -21.02
C LEU A 140 11.91 6.93 -21.93
N SER A 141 12.38 7.26 -23.14
CA SER A 141 11.61 8.06 -24.10
C SER A 141 10.37 7.32 -24.61
N ILE A 142 10.47 6.01 -24.84
CA ILE A 142 9.32 5.17 -25.19
C ILE A 142 8.31 5.18 -24.04
N ILE A 143 8.78 5.00 -22.80
CA ILE A 143 7.89 4.99 -21.65
C ILE A 143 7.17 6.33 -21.47
N TYR A 144 7.87 7.44 -21.70
CA TYR A 144 7.31 8.79 -21.57
C TYR A 144 6.26 9.11 -22.64
N HIS A 145 6.47 8.66 -23.87
CA HIS A 145 5.54 8.91 -24.97
C HIS A 145 4.33 7.98 -24.98
N ASP A 146 4.55 6.69 -24.73
CA ASP A 146 3.54 5.66 -24.95
C ASP A 146 2.68 5.41 -23.70
N TYR A 147 3.19 5.74 -22.50
CA TYR A 147 2.43 5.55 -21.26
C TYR A 147 1.92 6.86 -20.66
N PRO A 148 0.73 6.85 -20.05
CA PRO A 148 0.12 8.03 -19.45
C PRO A 148 0.74 8.38 -18.08
N ILE A 149 2.07 8.56 -18.01
CA ILE A 149 2.82 8.81 -16.77
C ILE A 149 2.26 10.01 -16.00
N LEU A 150 1.95 11.10 -16.70
CA LEU A 150 1.37 12.30 -16.07
C LEU A 150 0.02 12.02 -15.40
N LYS A 151 -0.83 11.18 -16.02
CA LYS A 151 -2.13 10.79 -15.44
C LYS A 151 -1.93 9.91 -14.21
N ILE A 152 -0.95 9.00 -14.26
CA ILE A 152 -0.60 8.13 -13.13
C ILE A 152 -0.09 8.96 -11.96
N LEU A 153 0.82 9.90 -12.23
CA LEU A 153 1.40 10.78 -11.21
C LEU A 153 0.31 11.66 -10.56
N ALA A 154 -0.62 12.19 -11.37
CA ALA A 154 -1.79 12.90 -10.86
C ALA A 154 -2.66 12.00 -9.96
N LEU A 155 -2.91 10.75 -10.37
CA LEU A 155 -3.68 9.80 -9.55
C LEU A 155 -2.98 9.45 -8.23
N MET A 156 -1.64 9.26 -8.26
CA MET A 156 -0.85 9.03 -7.06
C MET A 156 -0.96 10.19 -6.07
N LEU A 157 -0.93 11.43 -6.55
CA LEU A 157 -1.11 12.63 -5.72
C LEU A 157 -2.52 12.73 -5.15
N ILE A 158 -3.56 12.56 -5.98
CA ILE A 158 -4.97 12.61 -5.54
C ILE A 158 -5.22 11.55 -4.46
N PHE A 159 -4.73 10.34 -4.69
CA PHE A 159 -4.90 9.25 -3.74
C PHE A 159 -4.09 9.45 -2.46
N GLY A 160 -2.87 9.98 -2.57
CA GLY A 160 -2.06 10.34 -1.40
C GLY A 160 -2.74 11.40 -0.53
N VAL A 161 -3.35 12.41 -1.16
CA VAL A 161 -4.16 13.43 -0.45
C VAL A 161 -5.38 12.80 0.22
N PHE A 162 -6.09 11.92 -0.48
CA PHE A 162 -7.23 11.19 0.10
C PHE A 162 -6.83 10.37 1.34
N VAL A 163 -5.74 9.61 1.22
CA VAL A 163 -5.16 8.80 2.29
C VAL A 163 -4.73 9.68 3.47
N PHE A 164 -4.15 10.85 3.21
CA PHE A 164 -3.79 11.82 4.24
C PHE A 164 -5.02 12.30 5.02
N PHE A 165 -6.08 12.74 4.33
CA PHE A 165 -7.32 13.15 4.99
C PHE A 165 -7.95 12.03 5.82
N LEU A 166 -7.91 10.81 5.30
CA LEU A 166 -8.43 9.64 5.99
C LEU A 166 -7.61 9.34 7.26
N ASN A 167 -6.28 9.47 7.20
CA ASN A 167 -5.40 9.34 8.36
C ASN A 167 -5.68 10.39 9.43
N LEU A 168 -5.83 11.65 9.02
CA LEU A 168 -6.20 12.75 9.93
C LEU A 168 -7.50 12.45 10.67
N LYS A 169 -8.52 11.96 9.94
CA LYS A 169 -9.80 11.58 10.52
C LYS A 169 -9.62 10.47 11.56
N ILE A 170 -8.85 9.42 11.23
CA ILE A 170 -8.56 8.30 12.14
C ILE A 170 -7.85 8.77 13.42
N LEU A 171 -6.82 9.60 13.29
CA LEU A 171 -6.03 10.09 14.42
C LEU A 171 -6.86 10.99 15.36
N ASN A 172 -7.84 11.73 14.82
CA ASN A 172 -8.73 12.60 15.58
C ASN A 172 -9.93 11.89 16.22
N LEU A 173 -10.19 10.61 15.88
CA LEU A 173 -11.30 9.85 16.49
C LEU A 173 -11.15 9.76 18.02
N LYS A 174 -12.23 10.06 18.73
CA LYS A 174 -12.36 9.81 20.17
C LYS A 174 -12.90 8.40 20.38
N LEU A 175 -12.01 7.43 20.55
CA LEU A 175 -12.39 6.05 20.85
C LEU A 175 -12.78 5.94 22.33
N LYS A 176 -14.00 5.50 22.62
CA LYS A 176 -14.50 5.25 23.98
C LYS A 176 -13.64 4.16 24.65
N SER A 177 -13.29 4.34 25.92
CA SER A 177 -12.62 3.29 26.70
C SER A 177 -13.54 2.06 26.76
N VAL A 178 -13.03 0.92 26.28
CA VAL A 178 -13.72 -0.35 26.48
C VAL A 178 -13.20 -0.87 27.81
N ASN A 179 -14.08 -0.91 28.80
CA ASN A 179 -13.78 -1.47 30.09
C ASN A 179 -13.82 -3.00 29.94
N LEU A 180 -12.69 -3.60 29.57
CA LEU A 180 -12.54 -5.04 29.65
C LEU A 180 -12.42 -5.37 31.13
N ARG A 181 -13.56 -5.69 31.76
CA ARG A 181 -13.57 -6.42 33.03
C ARG A 181 -13.02 -7.81 32.70
N LEU A 182 -11.70 -7.96 32.86
CA LEU A 182 -11.03 -9.25 32.98
C LEU A 182 -11.12 -9.68 34.44
#